data_AF-A0A257XS37-F1
#
_entry.id   AF-A0A257XS37-F1
#
_cell.length_a   1.000
_cell.length_b   1.000
_cell.length_c   1.000
_cell.angle_alpha   90.00
_cell.angle_beta   90.00
_cell.angle_gamma   90.00
#
_symmetry.space_group_name_H-M   'P 1'
#
loop_
_entity.id
_entity.type
_entity.pdbx_description
1 polymer ?
#
loop_
_entity_poly.entity_id
_entity_poly.type
_entity_poly.pdbx_seq_one_letter_code
_entity_poly.pdbx_strand_id
1 'polypeptide(L)'
;RGSKIYFPVYVDGGGLSMGDLHFSQGDGEITFCGAIEMAGWVHLKVDVLKGGMAKYGIKNPIFKPSPITPNYKDYLIFEGISVDEDGAQHYLDVHVAYRQACLNAIEYLKKFGYSGAQAYSILGTAPVQGHISGVVDIPNACATLWLPTEIFDFDINPTSAGPTKFLDGSIDMPLSLDL
;
A
#
# COMPACT_ATOMS: atom_id res chain seq x y z
N ARG A 1 2.66 -14.57 -4.20
CA ARG A 1 2.64 -16.03 -4.56
C ARG A 1 1.78 -16.82 -3.58
N GLY A 2 1.15 -17.93 -3.99
CA GLY A 2 0.41 -18.83 -3.09
C GLY A 2 -1.10 -18.56 -2.94
N SER A 3 -1.59 -17.42 -3.44
CA SER A 3 -3.01 -17.09 -3.48
C SER A 3 -3.79 -17.95 -4.48
N LYS A 4 -5.11 -18.03 -4.30
CA LYS A 4 -6.03 -18.63 -5.26
C LYS A 4 -7.04 -17.58 -5.73
N ILE A 5 -7.06 -17.28 -7.02
CA ILE A 5 -7.96 -16.28 -7.61
C ILE A 5 -8.98 -16.95 -8.53
N TYR A 6 -10.19 -16.38 -8.56
CA TYR A 6 -11.31 -16.81 -9.38
C TYR A 6 -11.70 -15.67 -10.32
N PHE A 7 -11.43 -15.86 -11.62
CA PHE A 7 -11.75 -14.87 -12.64
C PHE A 7 -13.09 -15.16 -13.33
N PRO A 8 -13.91 -14.13 -13.62
CA PRO A 8 -14.99 -14.26 -14.59
C PRO A 8 -14.42 -14.49 -16.00
N VAL A 9 -15.10 -15.32 -16.80
CA VAL A 9 -14.69 -15.66 -18.17
C VAL A 9 -15.69 -15.08 -19.15
N TYR A 10 -15.23 -14.22 -20.05
CA TYR A 10 -16.07 -13.47 -20.99
C TYR A 10 -15.97 -13.94 -22.44
N VAL A 11 -14.93 -14.70 -22.78
CA VAL A 11 -14.68 -15.23 -24.12
C VAL A 11 -14.30 -16.70 -24.05
N ASP A 12 -14.56 -17.43 -25.13
CA ASP A 12 -14.16 -18.83 -25.25
C ASP A 12 -12.64 -18.98 -25.05
N GLY A 13 -12.24 -20.00 -24.29
CA GLY A 13 -10.83 -20.23 -23.93
C GLY A 13 -10.27 -19.34 -22.82
N GLY A 14 -11.00 -18.31 -22.37
CA GLY A 14 -10.67 -17.49 -21.20
C GLY A 14 -9.54 -16.46 -21.40
N GLY A 15 -8.53 -16.73 -22.24
CA GLY A 15 -7.51 -15.75 -22.63
C GLY A 15 -6.65 -15.20 -21.47
N LEU A 16 -6.34 -16.05 -20.48
CA LEU A 16 -5.56 -15.63 -19.29
C LEU A 16 -4.17 -15.10 -19.69
N SER A 17 -3.88 -13.87 -19.29
CA SER A 17 -2.58 -13.20 -19.46
C SER A 17 -2.08 -12.68 -18.11
N MET A 18 -0.75 -12.63 -17.93
CA MET A 18 -0.11 -12.20 -16.68
C MET A 18 1.18 -11.41 -16.99
N GLY A 19 1.49 -10.41 -16.18
CA GLY A 19 2.70 -9.57 -16.22
C GLY A 19 2.84 -8.85 -14.89
N ASP A 20 3.55 -7.72 -14.87
CA ASP A 20 3.49 -6.76 -13.75
C ASP A 20 3.87 -7.38 -12.40
N LEU A 21 5.08 -7.98 -12.36
CA LEU A 21 5.50 -8.75 -11.21
C LEU A 21 6.14 -7.83 -10.18
N HIS A 22 5.48 -7.73 -9.04
CA HIS A 22 5.98 -6.98 -7.90
C HIS A 22 6.67 -7.90 -6.90
N PHE A 23 7.90 -7.56 -6.53
CA PHE A 23 8.60 -8.25 -5.43
C PHE A 23 8.01 -7.87 -4.07
N SER A 24 7.67 -6.60 -3.88
CA SER A 24 6.91 -6.06 -2.74
C SER A 24 6.22 -4.77 -3.15
N GLN A 25 5.12 -4.42 -2.49
CA GLN A 25 4.30 -3.24 -2.75
C GLN A 25 3.58 -2.81 -1.46
N GLY A 26 3.44 -1.51 -1.26
CA GLY A 26 2.56 -0.93 -0.24
C GLY A 26 1.13 -0.70 -0.75
N ASP A 27 0.14 -0.79 0.14
CA ASP A 27 -1.27 -0.58 -0.25
C ASP A 27 -1.49 0.81 -0.88
N GLY A 28 -2.19 0.79 -2.02
CA GLY A 28 -2.49 1.98 -2.82
C GLY A 28 -1.45 2.30 -3.89
N GLU A 29 -0.26 1.67 -3.87
CA GLU A 29 0.82 1.92 -4.84
C GLU A 29 1.06 3.43 -5.06
N ILE A 30 1.19 4.14 -3.94
CA ILE A 30 1.07 5.61 -3.95
C ILE A 30 2.12 6.30 -4.82
N THR A 31 3.23 5.63 -5.15
CA THR A 31 4.32 6.10 -6.02
C THR A 31 4.01 6.03 -7.50
N PHE A 32 2.93 5.36 -7.90
CA PHE A 32 2.52 5.04 -9.27
C PHE A 32 3.56 4.22 -10.07
N CYS A 33 4.78 4.73 -10.24
CA CYS A 33 5.96 3.92 -10.57
C CYS A 33 6.43 3.13 -9.33
N GLY A 34 5.48 2.44 -8.69
CA GLY A 34 5.76 1.28 -7.87
C GLY A 34 5.90 0.07 -8.78
N ALA A 35 5.82 -1.14 -8.24
CA ALA A 35 6.18 -1.46 -6.86
C ALA A 35 7.71 -1.63 -6.77
N ILE A 36 8.22 -2.66 -6.09
CA ILE A 36 9.53 -3.21 -6.49
C ILE A 36 9.32 -4.02 -7.77
N GLU A 37 9.43 -3.35 -8.90
CA GLU A 37 9.22 -3.90 -10.23
C GLU A 37 10.29 -4.91 -10.62
N MET A 38 9.87 -6.00 -11.26
CA MET A 38 10.82 -6.99 -11.75
C MET A 38 10.31 -7.79 -12.96
N ALA A 39 11.25 -8.17 -13.82
CA ALA A 39 11.05 -9.33 -14.68
C ALA A 39 11.09 -10.62 -13.84
N GLY A 40 10.36 -11.64 -14.29
CA GLY A 40 10.31 -12.90 -13.56
C GLY A 40 9.43 -13.94 -14.23
N TRP A 41 8.91 -14.87 -13.43
CA TRP A 41 8.08 -15.96 -13.89
C TRP A 41 6.97 -16.28 -12.90
N VAL A 42 5.88 -16.84 -13.40
CA VAL A 42 4.75 -17.31 -12.59
C VAL A 42 4.50 -18.78 -12.91
N HIS A 43 4.38 -19.62 -11.87
CA HIS A 43 3.96 -21.01 -12.01
C HIS A 43 2.52 -21.15 -11.51
N LEU A 44 1.62 -21.58 -12.40
CA LEU A 44 0.17 -21.59 -12.20
C LEU A 44 -0.43 -22.98 -12.38
N LYS A 45 -1.52 -23.23 -11.67
CA LYS A 45 -2.49 -24.27 -11.99
C LYS A 45 -3.82 -23.59 -12.32
N VAL A 46 -4.50 -24.07 -13.36
CA VAL A 46 -5.79 -23.52 -13.82
C VAL A 46 -6.84 -24.63 -13.84
N ASP A 47 -8.02 -24.33 -13.31
CA ASP A 47 -9.20 -25.18 -13.33
C ASP A 47 -10.43 -24.36 -13.75
N VAL A 48 -11.48 -25.01 -14.26
CA VAL A 48 -12.70 -24.33 -14.73
C VAL A 48 -13.90 -24.70 -13.87
N LEU A 49 -14.57 -23.69 -13.32
CA LEU A 49 -15.86 -23.83 -12.63
C LEU A 49 -17.01 -23.50 -13.57
N LYS A 50 -17.63 -24.54 -14.16
CA LYS A 50 -18.74 -24.38 -15.11
C LYS A 50 -19.95 -23.67 -14.46
N GLY A 51 -20.36 -22.56 -15.08
CA GLY A 51 -21.44 -21.71 -14.59
C GLY A 51 -21.10 -20.95 -13.30
N GLY A 52 -19.82 -20.82 -12.93
CA GLY A 52 -19.39 -20.22 -11.66
C GLY A 52 -19.90 -18.79 -11.44
N MET A 53 -19.93 -17.96 -12.49
CA MET A 53 -20.42 -16.58 -12.39
C MET A 53 -21.86 -16.49 -11.89
N ALA A 54 -22.78 -17.26 -12.51
CA ALA A 54 -24.18 -17.27 -12.11
C ALA A 54 -24.40 -17.93 -10.73
N LYS A 55 -23.69 -19.03 -10.46
CA LYS A 55 -23.83 -19.78 -9.18
C LYS A 55 -23.44 -18.97 -7.96
N TYR A 56 -22.44 -18.09 -8.08
CA TYR A 56 -21.87 -17.34 -6.96
C TYR A 56 -22.03 -15.83 -7.08
N GLY A 57 -22.80 -15.33 -8.06
CA GLY A 57 -23.02 -13.89 -8.26
C GLY A 57 -21.72 -13.11 -8.55
N ILE A 58 -20.79 -13.70 -9.29
CA ILE A 58 -19.47 -13.10 -9.54
C ILE A 58 -19.58 -11.97 -10.57
N LYS A 59 -19.23 -10.76 -10.15
CA LYS A 59 -19.05 -9.59 -11.01
C LYS A 59 -17.56 -9.27 -11.20
N ASN A 60 -16.86 -9.03 -10.10
CA ASN A 60 -15.41 -8.80 -10.06
C ASN A 60 -14.70 -10.09 -9.64
N PRO A 61 -13.39 -10.25 -9.92
CA PRO A 61 -12.62 -11.37 -9.39
C PRO A 61 -12.71 -11.43 -7.86
N ILE A 62 -12.72 -12.65 -7.33
CA ILE A 62 -12.57 -12.90 -5.90
C ILE A 62 -11.35 -13.79 -5.68
N PHE A 63 -10.72 -13.69 -4.51
CA PHE A 63 -9.53 -14.48 -4.23
C PHE A 63 -9.43 -14.88 -2.76
N LYS A 64 -8.66 -15.93 -2.50
CA LYS A 64 -8.16 -16.29 -1.17
C LYS A 64 -6.68 -15.90 -1.09
N PRO A 65 -6.24 -15.23 -0.03
CA PRO A 65 -4.85 -14.84 0.12
C PRO A 65 -3.94 -16.06 0.27
N SER A 66 -2.65 -15.84 0.10
CA SER A 66 -1.63 -16.85 0.31
C SER A 66 -1.57 -17.29 1.78
N PRO A 67 -1.37 -18.59 2.08
CA PRO A 67 -1.00 -19.03 3.42
C PRO A 67 0.46 -18.70 3.78
N ILE A 68 1.26 -18.20 2.82
CA ILE A 68 2.66 -17.81 2.99
C ILE A 68 2.77 -16.31 2.68
N THR A 69 2.94 -15.51 3.73
CA THR A 69 3.14 -14.06 3.67
C THR A 69 4.22 -13.65 4.68
N PRO A 70 4.87 -12.48 4.50
CA PRO A 70 5.55 -11.82 5.61
C PRO A 70 4.58 -11.67 6.80
N ASN A 71 5.10 -11.81 8.01
CA ASN A 71 4.30 -11.84 9.24
C ASN A 71 4.71 -10.71 10.19
N TYR A 72 4.79 -9.50 9.63
CA TYR A 72 4.96 -8.28 10.41
C TYR A 72 3.69 -8.01 11.21
N LYS A 73 3.86 -7.67 12.48
CA LYS A 73 2.80 -7.56 13.48
C LYS A 73 2.90 -6.30 14.32
N ASP A 74 4.08 -5.69 14.39
CA ASP A 74 4.29 -4.43 15.09
C ASP A 74 4.11 -3.27 14.10
N TYR A 75 2.96 -2.61 14.18
CA TYR A 75 2.63 -1.52 13.27
C TYR A 75 2.56 -0.21 14.04
N LEU A 76 3.21 0.81 13.49
CA LEU A 76 2.90 2.20 13.82
C LEU A 76 1.86 2.71 12.82
N ILE A 77 0.71 3.13 13.33
CA ILE A 77 -0.48 3.45 12.52
C ILE A 77 -0.70 4.96 12.47
N PHE A 78 -0.83 5.50 11.26
CA PHE A 78 -1.05 6.91 10.97
C PHE A 78 -2.47 7.12 10.47
N GLU A 79 -3.13 8.15 10.97
CA GLU A 79 -4.50 8.51 10.59
C GLU A 79 -4.54 9.69 9.63
N GLY A 80 -5.60 9.77 8.83
CA GLY A 80 -5.94 10.92 8.02
C GLY A 80 -7.44 11.04 7.83
N ILE A 81 -7.90 12.26 7.57
CA ILE A 81 -9.33 12.62 7.42
C ILE A 81 -9.57 13.39 6.12
N SER A 82 -10.83 13.58 5.75
CA SER A 82 -11.25 14.33 4.55
C SER A 82 -11.06 15.85 4.65
N VAL A 83 -9.90 16.29 5.15
CA VAL A 83 -9.44 17.68 5.17
C VAL A 83 -8.07 17.72 4.50
N ASP A 84 -7.92 18.54 3.47
CA ASP A 84 -6.69 18.56 2.67
C ASP A 84 -5.57 19.40 3.30
N GLU A 85 -4.43 19.45 2.61
CA GLU A 85 -3.22 20.16 2.99
C GLU A 85 -3.43 21.68 3.19
N ASP A 86 -4.42 22.26 2.51
CA ASP A 86 -4.79 23.68 2.63
C ASP A 86 -5.85 23.93 3.72
N GLY A 87 -6.28 22.86 4.41
CA GLY A 87 -7.34 22.90 5.42
C GLY A 87 -8.76 22.93 4.84
N ALA A 88 -8.92 22.65 3.55
CA ALA A 88 -10.24 22.62 2.92
C ALA A 88 -10.98 21.33 3.30
N GLN A 89 -12.26 21.48 3.68
CA GLN A 89 -13.14 20.37 4.05
C GLN A 89 -13.71 19.69 2.80
N HIS A 90 -13.55 18.37 2.72
CA HIS A 90 -14.16 17.49 1.71
C HIS A 90 -15.27 16.62 2.32
N TYR A 91 -16.17 16.07 1.50
CA TYR A 91 -17.30 15.27 2.00
C TYR A 91 -17.06 13.77 1.78
N LEU A 92 -16.80 13.04 2.88
CA LEU A 92 -16.56 11.59 2.90
C LEU A 92 -15.53 11.13 1.84
N ASP A 93 -14.46 11.91 1.67
CA ASP A 93 -13.41 11.65 0.69
C ASP A 93 -12.29 10.80 1.31
N VAL A 94 -12.28 9.50 0.96
CA VAL A 94 -11.28 8.53 1.40
C VAL A 94 -9.92 8.76 0.73
N HIS A 95 -9.89 9.35 -0.48
CA HIS A 95 -8.65 9.63 -1.17
C HIS A 95 -7.87 10.75 -0.48
N VAL A 96 -8.55 11.84 -0.10
CA VAL A 96 -7.96 12.90 0.74
C VAL A 96 -7.54 12.33 2.09
N ALA A 97 -8.40 11.52 2.74
CA ALA A 97 -8.07 10.91 4.02
C ALA A 97 -6.82 10.03 3.96
N TYR A 98 -6.68 9.17 2.95
CA TYR A 98 -5.51 8.31 2.82
C TYR A 98 -4.25 9.07 2.45
N ARG A 99 -4.37 10.13 1.63
CA ARG A 99 -3.26 11.06 1.36
C ARG A 99 -2.72 11.68 2.65
N GLN A 100 -3.61 12.18 3.53
CA GLN A 100 -3.20 12.75 4.81
C GLN A 100 -2.51 11.72 5.72
N ALA A 101 -3.03 10.48 5.78
CA ALA A 101 -2.38 9.41 6.54
C ALA A 101 -0.94 9.13 6.04
N CYS A 102 -0.74 9.12 4.72
CA CYS A 102 0.58 8.94 4.11
C CYS A 102 1.51 10.13 4.39
N LEU A 103 1.02 11.37 4.26
CA LEU A 103 1.79 12.58 4.56
C LEU A 103 2.23 12.62 6.03
N ASN A 104 1.36 12.22 6.95
CA ASN A 104 1.68 12.09 8.37
C ASN A 104 2.80 11.07 8.62
N ALA A 105 2.76 9.92 7.95
CA ALA A 105 3.83 8.92 8.01
C ALA A 105 5.17 9.44 7.44
N ILE A 106 5.12 10.18 6.32
CA ILE A 106 6.31 10.80 5.71
C ILE A 106 6.94 11.83 6.66
N GLU A 107 6.14 12.72 7.25
CA GLU A 107 6.65 13.71 8.21
C GLU A 107 7.24 13.07 9.46
N TYR A 108 6.70 11.92 9.88
CA TYR A 108 7.24 11.12 10.97
C TYR A 108 8.62 10.54 10.62
N LEU A 109 8.73 9.85 9.49
CA LEU A 109 9.99 9.23 9.04
C LEU A 109 11.11 10.27 8.84
N LYS A 110 10.77 11.48 8.37
CA LYS A 110 11.72 12.60 8.27
C LYS A 110 12.37 12.97 9.60
N LYS A 111 11.73 12.70 10.75
CA LYS A 111 12.33 12.96 12.08
C LYS A 111 13.47 11.99 12.42
N PHE A 112 13.54 10.84 11.76
CA PHE A 112 14.60 9.84 11.92
C PHE A 112 15.75 10.01 10.91
N GLY A 113 15.65 11.00 10.01
CA GLY A 113 16.71 11.38 9.07
C GLY A 113 16.44 11.00 7.61
N TYR A 114 15.33 10.33 7.31
CA TYR A 114 14.94 10.07 5.92
C TYR A 114 14.62 11.36 5.16
N SER A 115 14.94 11.40 3.87
CA SER A 115 14.38 12.41 2.97
C SER A 115 12.88 12.15 2.74
N GLY A 116 12.15 13.16 2.26
CA GLY A 116 10.75 12.97 1.87
C GLY A 116 10.60 11.96 0.73
N ALA A 117 11.55 11.94 -0.21
CA ALA A 117 11.56 11.02 -1.34
C ALA A 117 11.82 9.56 -0.89
N GLN A 118 12.75 9.35 0.04
CA GLN A 118 12.99 8.04 0.63
C GLN A 118 11.76 7.54 1.40
N ALA A 119 11.17 8.38 2.25
CA ALA A 119 9.96 8.02 3.00
C ALA A 119 8.82 7.65 2.05
N TYR A 120 8.58 8.45 1.01
CA TYR A 120 7.56 8.16 0.00
C TYR A 120 7.85 6.86 -0.77
N SER A 121 9.11 6.61 -1.15
CA SER A 121 9.53 5.37 -1.79
C SER A 121 9.33 4.14 -0.88
N ILE A 122 9.60 4.26 0.42
CA ILE A 122 9.34 3.19 1.40
C ILE A 122 7.86 2.86 1.43
N LEU A 123 6.98 3.86 1.50
CA LEU A 123 5.53 3.64 1.52
C LEU A 123 4.98 3.01 0.23
N GLY A 124 5.63 3.22 -0.92
CA GLY A 124 5.27 2.55 -2.18
C GLY A 124 5.74 1.09 -2.28
N THR A 125 6.78 0.71 -1.54
CA THR A 125 7.50 -0.57 -1.75
C THR A 125 7.43 -1.54 -0.57
N ALA A 126 7.50 -1.05 0.67
CA ALA A 126 7.32 -1.86 1.85
C ALA A 126 5.85 -2.30 1.98
N PRO A 127 5.56 -3.45 2.61
CA PRO A 127 4.20 -3.98 2.74
C PRO A 127 3.40 -3.25 3.84
N VAL A 128 3.28 -1.92 3.69
CA VAL A 128 2.39 -1.08 4.50
C VAL A 128 0.94 -1.39 4.16
N GLN A 129 0.04 -1.21 5.13
CA GLN A 129 -1.40 -1.45 4.93
C GLN A 129 -2.19 -0.16 4.90
N GLY A 130 -3.12 -0.06 3.96
CA GLY A 130 -4.02 1.06 3.80
C GLY A 130 -5.46 0.63 4.07
N HIS A 131 -6.11 1.23 5.06
CA HIS A 131 -7.46 0.86 5.46
C HIS A 131 -8.44 2.00 5.30
N ILE A 132 -9.61 1.70 4.72
CA ILE A 132 -10.80 2.54 4.85
C ILE A 132 -11.40 2.25 6.23
N SER A 133 -10.91 2.94 7.25
CA SER A 133 -11.25 2.68 8.65
C SER A 133 -12.65 3.14 9.01
N GLY A 134 -13.10 4.27 8.44
CA GLY A 134 -14.45 4.80 8.63
C GLY A 134 -14.91 5.61 7.43
N VAL A 135 -16.17 5.47 7.03
CA VAL A 135 -16.73 6.14 5.82
C VAL A 135 -18.14 6.68 6.04
N VAL A 136 -18.54 6.87 7.30
CA VAL A 136 -19.92 7.23 7.66
C VAL A 136 -20.02 8.47 8.52
N ASP A 137 -18.92 8.89 9.16
CA ASP A 137 -18.90 9.98 10.13
C ASP A 137 -18.79 11.33 9.43
N ILE A 138 -19.93 11.84 8.95
CA ILE A 138 -20.00 13.12 8.23
C ILE A 138 -19.37 14.26 9.07
N PRO A 139 -18.50 15.10 8.47
CA PRO A 139 -18.14 15.13 7.05
C PRO A 139 -16.95 14.26 6.65
N ASN A 140 -16.24 13.65 7.61
CA ASN A 140 -14.92 13.07 7.38
C ASN A 140 -14.97 11.55 7.21
N ALA A 141 -14.42 11.06 6.10
CA ALA A 141 -13.90 9.70 6.09
C ALA A 141 -12.64 9.63 6.98
N CYS A 142 -12.35 8.44 7.48
CA CYS A 142 -11.13 8.10 8.20
C CYS A 142 -10.40 6.99 7.45
N ALA A 143 -9.14 7.24 7.10
CA ALA A 143 -8.25 6.25 6.53
C ALA A 143 -7.01 6.09 7.41
N THR A 144 -6.46 4.89 7.47
CA THR A 144 -5.22 4.62 8.20
C THR A 144 -4.14 4.00 7.33
N LEU A 145 -2.89 4.37 7.60
CA LEU A 145 -1.69 3.78 7.02
C LEU A 145 -0.90 3.07 8.13
N TRP A 146 -0.65 1.78 7.95
CA TRP A 146 0.02 0.92 8.92
C TRP A 146 1.44 0.65 8.44
N LEU A 147 2.42 1.23 9.12
CA LEU A 147 3.84 1.05 8.82
C LEU A 147 4.40 -0.08 9.70
N PRO A 148 4.83 -1.23 9.14
CA PRO A 148 5.45 -2.28 9.92
C PRO A 148 6.82 -1.80 10.43
N THR A 149 6.99 -1.69 11.74
CA THR A 149 8.22 -1.19 12.37
C THR A 149 9.37 -2.19 12.22
N GLU A 150 9.06 -3.48 12.01
CA GLU A 150 10.06 -4.55 11.91
C GLU A 150 10.89 -4.51 10.61
N ILE A 151 10.59 -3.60 9.68
CA ILE A 151 11.40 -3.40 8.45
C ILE A 151 12.64 -2.54 8.68
N PHE A 152 12.73 -1.88 9.85
CA PHE A 152 13.84 -0.99 10.20
C PHE A 152 14.83 -1.69 11.13
N ASP A 153 16.13 -1.48 10.91
CA ASP A 153 17.20 -2.00 11.77
C ASP A 153 17.35 -1.21 13.09
N PHE A 154 16.55 -0.16 13.30
CA PHE A 154 16.53 0.66 14.51
C PHE A 154 15.08 0.93 14.92
N ASP A 155 14.89 1.20 16.21
CA ASP A 155 13.56 1.46 16.79
C ASP A 155 13.03 2.82 16.33
N ILE A 156 11.87 2.80 15.66
CA ILE A 156 11.15 4.00 15.24
C ILE A 156 9.96 4.31 16.14
N ASN A 157 9.77 3.59 17.27
CA ASN A 157 8.63 3.83 18.15
C ASN A 157 8.75 5.17 18.91
N PRO A 158 7.63 5.85 19.20
CA PRO A 158 7.63 7.04 20.04
C PRO A 158 8.17 6.75 21.45
N THR A 159 9.11 7.58 21.93
CA THR A 159 9.61 7.53 23.30
C THR A 159 9.60 8.91 23.94
N SER A 160 9.73 8.99 25.27
CA SER A 160 9.82 10.26 25.99
C SER A 160 11.06 11.09 25.64
N ALA A 161 12.10 10.46 25.08
CA ALA A 161 13.31 11.13 24.62
C ALA A 161 13.15 11.80 23.24
N GLY A 162 12.07 11.50 22.52
CA GLY A 162 11.89 11.91 21.12
C GLY A 162 12.72 11.07 20.13
N PRO A 163 12.65 11.40 18.83
CA PRO A 163 13.32 10.64 17.78
C PRO A 163 14.83 10.92 17.74
N THR A 164 15.61 9.88 17.42
CA THR A 164 17.03 10.01 17.10
C THR A 164 17.19 10.03 15.57
N LYS A 165 18.03 10.93 15.05
CA LYS A 165 18.38 10.91 13.62
C LYS A 165 19.43 9.83 13.38
N PHE A 166 19.07 8.80 12.61
CA PHE A 166 19.95 7.68 12.28
C PHE A 166 20.61 7.82 10.92
N LEU A 167 20.07 8.66 10.04
CA LEU A 167 20.59 8.90 8.70
C LEU A 167 21.22 10.30 8.61
N ASP A 168 22.37 10.38 7.95
CA ASP A 168 23.16 11.61 7.79
C ASP A 168 22.82 12.39 6.51
N GLY A 169 21.98 11.84 5.64
CA GLY A 169 21.56 12.44 4.38
C GLY A 169 22.60 12.37 3.26
N SER A 170 23.66 11.58 3.41
CA SER A 170 24.70 11.41 2.38
C SER A 170 24.23 10.65 1.13
N ILE A 171 23.15 9.88 1.24
CA ILE A 171 22.52 9.11 0.15
C ILE A 171 21.04 9.48 0.07
N ASP A 172 20.54 9.73 -1.15
CA ASP A 172 19.14 10.05 -1.42
C ASP A 172 18.65 9.42 -2.74
N MET A 173 17.34 9.53 -3.01
CA MET A 173 16.72 9.09 -4.26
C MET A 173 17.22 9.94 -5.44
N PRO A 174 17.53 9.33 -6.61
CA PRO A 174 17.86 10.09 -7.80
C PRO A 174 16.71 11.02 -8.21
N LEU A 175 17.04 12.26 -8.58
CA LEU A 175 16.08 13.27 -9.04
C LEU A 175 16.50 13.78 -10.43
N SER A 176 15.60 13.65 -11.41
CA SER A 176 15.74 14.29 -12.71
C SER A 176 14.91 15.56 -12.73
N LEU A 177 15.51 16.68 -13.11
CA LEU A 177 14.78 17.95 -13.26
C LEU A 177 13.95 17.93 -14.55
N ASP A 178 12.82 18.63 -14.51
CA ASP A 178 12.02 18.90 -15.71
C ASP A 178 12.79 19.80 -16.70
N LEU A 179 12.40 19.74 -17.97
CA LEU A 179 12.99 20.51 -19.08
C LEU A 179 12.59 21.99 -19.08
#